data_AF-G5LTB2-F1
#
_entry.id   AF-G5LTB2-F1
#
_cell.length_a   1.000
_cell.length_b   1.000
_cell.length_c   1.000
_cell.angle_alpha   90.00
_cell.angle_beta   90.00
_cell.angle_gamma   90.00
#
_symmetry.space_group_name_H-M   'P 1'
#
loop_
_entity.id
_entity.type
_entity.pdbx_description
1 polymer ?
#
loop_
_entity_poly.entity_id
_entity_poly.type
_entity_poly.pdbx_seq_one_letter_code
_entity_poly.pdbx_strand_id
1 'polypeptide(L)' 'MTLDTLNEKHAQQENMSLDELKRVIAEIYPNQTQFYVIDFKCL' A
#
# COMPACT_ATOMS: atom_id res chain seq x y z
N MET A 1 -7.73 -6.82 0.95
CA MET A 1 -7.20 -5.83 1.91
C MET A 1 -7.76 -4.47 1.54
N THR A 2 -8.26 -3.68 2.49
CA THR A 2 -8.66 -2.29 2.21
C THR A 2 -7.46 -1.35 2.44
N LEU A 3 -7.51 -0.12 1.95
CA LEU A 3 -6.48 0.90 2.24
C LEU A 3 -6.20 1.06 3.74
N ASP A 4 -7.20 0.82 4.58
CA ASP A 4 -7.09 0.86 6.05
C ASP A 4 -6.23 -0.26 6.64
N THR A 5 -6.03 -1.34 5.90
CA THR A 5 -5.19 -2.47 6.33
C THR A 5 -3.70 -2.27 6.00
N LEU A 6 -3.35 -1.20 5.28
CA LEU A 6 -1.97 -0.76 5.11
C LEU A 6 -1.43 -0.23 6.44
N ASN A 7 -0.19 -0.60 6.75
CA ASN A 7 0.53 -0.23 7.96
C ASN A 7 1.95 0.21 7.62
N GLU A 8 2.71 0.66 8.63
CA GLU A 8 4.06 1.19 8.42
C GLU A 8 5.03 0.20 7.75
N LYS A 9 4.84 -1.12 7.91
CA LYS A 9 5.67 -2.12 7.23
C LYS A 9 5.53 -2.02 5.71
N HIS A 10 4.31 -1.82 5.21
CA HIS A 10 4.06 -1.64 3.78
C HIS A 10 4.67 -0.33 3.27
N ALA A 11 4.59 0.74 4.08
CA ALA A 11 5.18 2.02 3.75
C ALA A 11 6.72 1.94 3.67
N GLN A 12 7.35 1.20 4.59
CA GLN A 12 8.80 0.94 4.58
C GLN A 12 9.25 0.11 3.37
N GLN A 13 8.44 -0.86 2.90
CA GLN A 13 8.75 -1.62 1.69
C GLN A 13 8.85 -0.71 0.45
N GLU A 14 7.97 0.28 0.37
CA GLU A 14 7.92 1.27 -0.71
C GLU A 14 8.81 2.49 -0.43
N ASN A 15 9.60 2.48 0.66
CA ASN A 15 10.49 3.55 1.09
C ASN A 15 9.78 4.93 1.20
N MET A 16 8.56 4.93 1.74
CA MET A 16 7.72 6.12 1.89
C MET A 16 6.94 6.11 3.22
N SER A 17 6.29 7.23 3.54
CA SER A 17 5.40 7.36 4.70
C SER A 17 4.06 6.67 4.44
N LEU A 18 3.39 6.20 5.49
CA LEU A 18 2.08 5.53 5.36
C LEU A 18 1.01 6.45 4.70
N ASP A 19 1.06 7.75 4.97
CA ASP A 19 0.15 8.75 4.39
C ASP A 19 0.37 8.90 2.87
N GLU A 20 1.63 8.97 2.46
CA GLU A 20 2.02 9.04 1.04
C GLU A 20 1.61 7.77 0.30
N LEU A 21 1.85 6.60 0.88
CA LEU A 21 1.44 5.32 0.28
C LEU A 21 -0.07 5.27 0.04
N LYS A 22 -0.88 5.71 1.02
CA LYS A 22 -2.34 5.76 0.91
C LYS A 22 -2.80 6.74 -0.16
N ARG A 23 -2.18 7.91 -0.26
CA ARG A 23 -2.46 8.91 -1.30
C ARG A 23 -2.17 8.36 -2.69
N VAL A 24 -0.97 7.83 -2.90
CA VAL A 24 -0.55 7.29 -4.19
C VAL A 24 -1.48 6.17 -4.65
N ILE A 25 -1.86 5.25 -3.75
CA ILE A 25 -2.79 4.16 -4.12
C ILE A 25 -4.18 4.71 -4.43
N ALA A 26 -4.67 5.70 -3.67
CA ALA A 26 -5.97 6.34 -3.92
C ALA A 26 -5.99 7.14 -5.24
N GLU A 27 -4.88 7.75 -5.64
CA GLU A 27 -4.75 8.47 -6.91
C GLU A 27 -4.68 7.51 -8.11
N ILE A 28 -3.94 6.41 -7.99
CA ILE A 28 -3.82 5.42 -9.07
C ILE A 28 -5.13 4.62 -9.21
N TYR A 29 -5.80 4.33 -8.10
CA TYR A 29 -6.99 3.48 -8.07
C TYR A 29 -8.17 4.12 -7.32
N PRO A 30 -8.75 5.22 -7.82
CA PRO A 30 -9.77 6.00 -7.12
C PRO A 30 -11.10 5.26 -6.87
N ASN A 31 -11.38 4.20 -7.65
CA ASN A 31 -12.61 3.41 -7.54
C ASN A 31 -12.38 1.98 -7.03
N GLN A 32 -11.17 1.66 -6.56
CA GLN A 32 -10.86 0.35 -5.97
C GLN A 32 -10.85 0.47 -4.45
N THR A 33 -11.65 -0.36 -3.79
CA THR A 33 -11.63 -0.49 -2.34
C THR A 33 -10.91 -1.76 -1.88
N GLN A 34 -10.65 -2.69 -2.79
CA GLN A 34 -10.08 -4.01 -2.51
C GLN A 34 -8.72 -4.16 -3.20
N PHE A 35 -7.68 -4.34 -2.40
CA PHE A 35 -6.29 -4.52 -2.83
C PHE A 35 -5.76 -5.89 -2.40
N TYR A 36 -4.76 -6.38 -3.12
CA TYR A 36 -3.99 -7.58 -2.80
C TYR A 36 -2.55 -7.17 -2.47
N VAL A 37 -2.06 -7.59 -1.31
CA VAL A 37 -0.67 -7.38 -0.91
C VAL A 37 0.14 -8.59 -1.34
N ILE A 38 1.20 -8.36 -2.12
CA ILE A 38 2.12 -9.41 -2.57
C ILE A 38 3.42 -9.25 -1.78
N ASP A 39 3.67 -10.18 -0.86
CA ASP A 39 4.94 -10.25 -0.12
C ASP A 39 5.85 -11.26 -0.84
N PHE A 40 6.98 -10.79 -1.35
CA PHE A 40 7.99 -11.62 -2.00
C PHE A 40 9.36 -11.33 -1.39
N LYS A 41 10.19 -12.37 -1.30
CA LYS A 41 11.55 -12.28 -0.80
C LYS A 41 12.51 -12.72 -1.89
N CYS A 42 13.55 -11.93 -2.15
CA CYS A 42 14.66 -12.35 -2.97
C CYS A 42 15.51 -13.36 -2.17
N LEU A 43 15.77 -14.54 -2.76
CA LEU A 43 16.62 -15.58 -2.17
C LEU A 43 18.11 -15.25 -2.36
#